data_AF-A0A5C6U0J9-F1
#
_entry.id   AF-A0A5C6U0J9-F1
#
_cell.length_a   1.000
_cell.length_b   1.000
_cell.length_c   1.000
_cell.angle_alpha   90.00
_cell.angle_beta   90.00
_cell.angle_gamma   90.00
#
_symmetry.space_group_name_H-M   'P 1'
#
loop_
_entity.id
_entity.type
_entity.pdbx_description
1 polymer ?
#
loop_
_entity_poly.entity_id
_entity_poly.type
_entity_poly.pdbx_seq_one_letter_code
_entity_poly.pdbx_strand_id
1 'polypeptide(L)'
;MLRLKPTASGVNMIAGALGVPVEALEAVLKPSIEEVAAEADLCVSFGQPTTGSISFLASGCYLLHASRTLWPTDYASSPAYFADGTVDCLYADEALAEIEAMLVDDQRFAQRARRQFDDFERRLSRGSGFLFDPEEA
;
A
#
# COMPACT_ATOMS: atom_id res chain seq x y z
N MET A 1 12.34 3.42 -1.27
CA MET A 1 12.26 4.63 -0.41
C MET A 1 11.49 4.28 0.86
N LEU A 2 11.95 4.68 2.05
CA LEU A 2 11.22 4.46 3.31
C LEU A 2 10.43 5.72 3.68
N ARG A 3 9.10 5.68 3.57
CA ARG A 3 8.23 6.81 3.94
C ARG A 3 7.48 6.53 5.23
N LEU A 4 7.52 7.49 6.14
CA LEU A 4 6.81 7.39 7.42
C LEU A 4 5.36 7.83 7.27
N LYS A 5 4.47 7.24 8.07
CA LYS A 5 3.14 7.82 8.25
C LYS A 5 3.30 9.23 8.84
N PRO A 6 2.66 10.26 8.29
CA PRO A 6 2.86 11.63 8.75
C PRO A 6 2.30 11.80 10.16
N THR A 7 3.18 11.84 11.15
CA THR A 7 2.94 12.37 12.49
C THR A 7 4.15 13.21 12.90
N ALA A 8 3.94 14.49 13.23
CA ALA A 8 5.03 15.42 13.55
C ALA A 8 5.90 14.94 14.73
N SER A 9 5.31 14.21 15.67
CA SER A 9 6.02 13.60 16.81
C SER A 9 6.82 12.35 16.42
N GLY A 10 6.38 11.59 15.40
CA GLY A 10 7.05 10.37 14.97
C GLY A 10 8.38 10.62 14.26
N VAL A 11 8.49 11.71 13.51
CA VAL A 11 9.68 12.03 12.69
C VAL A 11 10.92 12.22 13.56
N ASN A 12 10.83 13.06 14.60
CA ASN A 12 11.96 13.33 15.51
C ASN A 12 12.43 12.08 16.26
N MET A 13 11.48 11.27 16.72
CA MET A 13 11.77 10.02 17.43
C MET A 13 12.50 9.03 16.52
N ILE A 14 12.04 8.89 15.28
CA ILE A 14 12.62 7.96 14.30
C ILE A 14 13.98 8.48 13.80
N ALA A 15 14.15 9.78 13.61
CA ALA A 15 15.45 10.39 13.31
C ALA A 15 16.49 10.02 14.36
N GLY A 16 16.15 10.19 15.65
CA GLY A 16 17.00 9.80 16.76
C GLY A 16 17.29 8.30 16.81
N ALA A 17 16.28 7.45 16.55
CA ALA A 17 16.45 5.99 16.56
C ALA A 17 17.30 5.46 15.40
N LEU A 18 17.19 6.07 14.22
CA LEU A 18 17.94 5.67 13.02
C LEU A 18 19.30 6.37 12.89
N GLY A 19 19.58 7.37 13.73
CA GLY A 19 20.80 8.18 13.63
C GLY A 19 20.89 9.00 12.36
N VAL A 20 19.75 9.42 11.80
CA VAL A 20 19.67 10.22 10.56
C VAL A 20 19.20 11.65 10.85
N PRO A 21 19.58 12.65 10.03
CA PRO A 21 19.07 14.01 10.16
C PRO A 21 17.54 14.05 10.03
N VAL A 22 16.88 14.87 10.84
CA VAL A 22 15.42 15.07 10.80
C VAL A 22 14.98 15.58 9.43
N GLU A 23 15.76 16.47 8.84
CA GLU A 23 15.52 17.09 7.54
C GLU A 23 15.49 16.06 6.42
N ALA A 24 16.25 14.97 6.55
CA ALA A 24 16.24 13.86 5.60
C ALA A 24 14.90 13.11 5.64
N LEU A 25 14.32 12.92 6.83
CA LEU A 25 13.00 12.31 6.97
C LEU A 25 11.88 13.25 6.54
N GLU A 26 12.00 14.56 6.86
CA GLU A 26 11.05 15.57 6.41
C GLU A 26 11.04 15.70 4.88
N ALA A 27 12.20 15.62 4.22
CA ALA A 27 12.30 15.64 2.76
C ALA A 27 11.50 14.51 2.12
N VAL A 28 11.50 13.31 2.72
CA VAL A 28 10.73 12.16 2.24
C VAL A 28 9.22 12.33 2.44
N LEU A 29 8.79 13.24 3.33
CA LEU A 29 7.39 13.57 3.56
C LEU A 29 6.88 14.71 2.67
N LYS A 30 7.76 15.49 2.03
CA LYS A 30 7.37 16.63 1.19
C LYS A 30 6.48 16.27 0.00
N PRO A 31 6.78 15.21 -0.79
CA PRO A 31 5.90 14.81 -1.88
C PRO A 31 4.55 14.33 -1.33
N SER A 32 3.47 14.55 -2.07
CA SER A 32 2.17 13.92 -1.83
C SER A 32 2.25 12.40 -1.95
N ILE A 33 1.25 11.69 -1.42
CA ILE A 33 1.21 10.23 -1.54
C ILE A 33 1.02 9.82 -3.01
N GLU A 34 0.29 10.62 -3.78
CA GLU A 34 0.01 10.43 -5.20
C GLU A 34 1.28 10.55 -6.05
N GLU A 35 2.12 11.56 -5.79
CA GLU A 35 3.42 11.70 -6.47
C GLU A 35 4.34 10.50 -6.17
N VAL A 36 4.38 10.06 -4.91
CA VAL A 36 5.17 8.89 -4.53
C VAL A 36 4.65 7.61 -5.18
N ALA A 37 3.33 7.44 -5.24
CA ALA A 37 2.70 6.28 -5.84
C ALA A 37 3.02 6.18 -7.35
N ALA A 38 2.98 7.31 -8.06
CA ALA A 38 3.26 7.37 -9.49
C ALA A 38 4.70 6.98 -9.88
N GLU A 39 5.66 7.12 -8.95
CA GLU A 39 7.07 6.78 -9.18
C GLU A 39 7.46 5.39 -8.64
N ALA A 40 6.58 4.73 -7.91
CA ALA A 40 6.91 3.49 -7.20
C ALA A 40 6.44 2.24 -7.97
N ASP A 41 7.36 1.30 -8.19
CA ASP A 41 7.00 -0.03 -8.67
C ASP A 41 6.41 -0.91 -7.55
N LEU A 42 6.92 -0.75 -6.33
CA LEU A 42 6.54 -1.53 -5.15
C LEU A 42 6.32 -0.64 -3.92
N CYS A 43 5.17 -0.82 -3.27
CA CYS A 43 4.83 -0.24 -1.98
C CYS A 43 4.68 -1.34 -0.92
N VAL A 44 5.48 -1.27 0.14
CA VAL A 44 5.34 -2.15 1.31
C VAL A 44 4.69 -1.34 2.43
N SER A 45 3.42 -1.63 2.71
CA SER A 45 2.73 -1.07 3.87
C SER A 45 2.99 -1.95 5.09
N PHE A 46 3.33 -1.34 6.24
CA PHE A 46 3.64 -2.06 7.46
C PHE A 46 2.78 -1.60 8.64
N GLY A 47 2.26 -2.56 9.42
CA GLY A 47 1.47 -2.27 10.62
C GLY A 47 -0.01 -2.07 10.31
N GLN A 48 -0.64 -1.01 10.81
CA GLN A 48 -2.09 -0.83 10.63
C GLN A 48 -2.44 -0.47 9.17
N PRO A 49 -3.38 -1.18 8.52
CA PRO A 49 -3.91 -0.80 7.22
C PRO A 49 -4.51 0.61 7.22
N THR A 50 -4.29 1.38 6.15
CA THR A 50 -4.88 2.72 5.99
C THR A 50 -5.40 2.92 4.58
N THR A 51 -6.29 3.88 4.37
CA THR A 51 -6.80 4.20 3.02
C THR A 51 -5.73 4.81 2.09
N GLY A 52 -4.61 5.29 2.63
CA GLY A 52 -3.50 5.84 1.83
C GLY A 52 -2.87 4.83 0.87
N SER A 53 -3.06 3.52 1.09
CA SER A 53 -2.62 2.50 0.14
C SER A 53 -3.45 2.44 -1.16
N ILE A 54 -4.61 3.12 -1.22
CA ILE A 54 -5.41 3.21 -2.46
C ILE A 54 -4.65 3.91 -3.57
N SER A 55 -3.93 5.01 -3.26
CA SER A 55 -3.22 5.78 -4.29
C SER A 55 -2.16 4.93 -5.00
N PHE A 56 -1.53 3.98 -4.31
CA PHE A 56 -0.59 3.02 -4.90
C PHE A 56 -1.28 2.06 -5.86
N LEU A 57 -2.37 1.42 -5.45
CA LEU A 57 -3.15 0.54 -6.33
C LEU A 57 -3.67 1.30 -7.57
N ALA A 58 -4.15 2.52 -7.39
CA ALA A 58 -4.66 3.37 -8.48
C ALA A 58 -3.56 3.80 -9.47
N SER A 59 -2.31 3.91 -9.02
CA SER A 59 -1.15 4.21 -9.87
C SER A 59 -0.60 3.00 -10.63
N GLY A 60 -1.06 1.79 -10.32
CA GLY A 60 -0.47 0.54 -10.84
C GLY A 60 0.74 0.03 -10.06
N CYS A 61 1.11 0.69 -8.96
CA CYS A 61 2.16 0.23 -8.05
C CYS A 61 1.72 -1.08 -7.37
N TYR A 62 2.63 -2.07 -7.32
CA TYR A 62 2.40 -3.30 -6.60
C TYR A 62 2.44 -3.05 -5.09
N LEU A 63 1.35 -3.35 -4.40
CA LEU A 63 1.18 -3.15 -2.98
C LEU A 63 1.27 -4.48 -2.23
N LEU A 64 2.19 -4.55 -1.28
CA LEU A 64 2.31 -5.62 -0.30
C LEU A 64 1.99 -5.10 1.09
N HIS A 65 1.25 -5.86 1.88
CA HIS A 65 1.05 -5.58 3.29
C HIS A 65 1.82 -6.55 4.16
N ALA A 66 2.60 -6.00 5.10
CA ALA A 66 3.38 -6.76 6.04
C ALA A 66 2.99 -6.39 7.48
N SER A 67 2.89 -7.37 8.36
CA SER A 67 2.65 -7.12 9.78
C SER A 67 3.30 -8.17 10.67
N ARG A 68 3.53 -7.81 11.95
CA ARG A 68 3.93 -8.79 12.98
C ARG A 68 2.75 -9.59 13.52
N THR A 69 1.54 -9.07 13.32
CA THR A 69 0.28 -9.67 13.74
C THR A 69 -0.69 -9.62 12.57
N LEU A 70 -1.39 -10.71 12.28
CA LEU A 70 -2.49 -10.66 11.31
C LEU A 70 -3.53 -9.67 11.82
N TRP A 71 -3.73 -8.59 11.07
CA TRP A 71 -4.77 -7.62 11.39
C TRP A 71 -6.13 -8.24 11.10
N PRO A 72 -7.12 -8.09 11.98
CA PRO A 72 -8.47 -8.57 11.71
C PRO A 72 -8.99 -7.91 10.43
N THR A 73 -9.27 -8.71 9.40
CA THR A 73 -9.79 -8.21 8.11
C THR A 73 -11.22 -7.67 8.22
N ASP A 74 -11.89 -7.93 9.35
CA ASP A 74 -13.22 -7.46 9.74
C ASP A 74 -13.20 -6.13 10.51
N TYR A 75 -12.05 -5.49 10.68
CA TYR A 75 -11.98 -4.17 11.29
C TYR A 75 -12.60 -3.12 10.35
N ALA A 76 -13.52 -2.29 10.88
CA ALA A 76 -14.35 -1.38 10.07
C ALA A 76 -13.58 -0.36 9.21
N SER A 77 -12.32 -0.08 9.54
CA SER A 77 -11.46 0.81 8.77
C SER A 77 -10.55 0.08 7.77
N SER A 78 -10.61 -1.25 7.70
CA SER A 78 -9.82 -2.04 6.75
C SER A 78 -10.43 -1.91 5.36
N PRO A 79 -9.66 -1.46 4.36
CA PRO A 79 -10.13 -1.48 2.99
C PRO A 79 -10.56 -2.88 2.53
N ALA A 80 -11.68 -2.97 1.82
CA ALA A 80 -12.23 -4.24 1.32
C ALA A 80 -11.20 -5.06 0.53
N TYR A 81 -10.32 -4.36 -0.20
CA TYR A 81 -8.89 -4.64 -0.34
C TYR A 81 -8.28 -5.95 0.13
N PHE A 82 -8.24 -6.00 1.45
CA PHE A 82 -7.51 -6.97 2.25
C PHE A 82 -8.37 -8.20 2.53
N ALA A 83 -9.70 -8.03 2.63
CA ALA A 83 -10.62 -9.11 2.94
C ALA A 83 -10.79 -10.10 1.80
N ASP A 84 -10.65 -9.66 0.54
CA ASP A 84 -10.80 -10.54 -0.63
C ASP A 84 -9.47 -10.92 -1.31
N GLY A 85 -8.34 -10.57 -0.69
CA GLY A 85 -7.02 -11.01 -1.13
C GLY A 85 -6.48 -10.33 -2.40
N THR A 86 -7.01 -9.16 -2.78
CA THR A 86 -6.37 -8.34 -3.84
C THR A 86 -4.99 -7.84 -3.38
N VAL A 87 -4.87 -7.49 -2.11
CA VAL A 87 -3.58 -7.16 -1.50
C VAL A 87 -3.15 -8.30 -0.59
N ASP A 88 -1.98 -8.87 -0.89
CA ASP A 88 -1.37 -9.92 -0.07
C ASP A 88 -1.00 -9.33 1.31
N CYS A 89 -1.52 -9.96 2.37
CA CYS A 89 -1.19 -9.68 3.77
C CYS A 89 -0.30 -10.78 4.30
N LEU A 90 0.99 -10.48 4.50
CA LEU A 90 2.00 -11.43 4.94
C LEU A 90 2.53 -11.09 6.33
N TYR A 91 3.09 -12.08 7.00
CA TYR A 91 3.96 -11.81 8.13
C TYR A 91 5.25 -11.10 7.65
N ALA A 92 5.91 -10.38 8.56
CA ALA A 92 7.07 -9.56 8.20
C ALA A 92 8.24 -10.35 7.57
N ASP A 93 8.48 -11.58 8.05
CA ASP A 93 9.47 -12.51 7.52
C ASP A 93 9.07 -13.07 6.15
N GLU A 94 7.81 -13.44 5.97
CA GLU A 94 7.27 -13.87 4.68
C GLU A 94 7.31 -12.75 3.63
N ALA A 95 7.00 -11.51 4.04
CA ALA A 95 7.09 -10.35 3.17
C ALA A 95 8.53 -10.10 2.70
N LEU A 96 9.51 -10.23 3.58
CA LEU A 96 10.92 -10.12 3.21
C LEU A 96 11.32 -11.21 2.21
N ALA A 97 10.94 -12.46 2.45
CA ALA A 97 11.24 -13.56 1.54
C ALA A 97 10.58 -13.38 0.16
N GLU A 98 9.34 -12.87 0.10
CA GLU A 98 8.68 -12.58 -1.17
C GLU A 98 9.38 -11.44 -1.92
N ILE A 99 9.79 -10.38 -1.22
CA ILE A 99 10.55 -9.27 -1.82
C ILE A 99 11.89 -9.76 -2.36
N GLU A 100 12.63 -10.57 -1.60
CA GLU A 100 13.88 -11.17 -2.06
C GLU A 100 13.68 -12.01 -3.33
N ALA A 101 12.61 -12.81 -3.38
CA ALA A 101 12.27 -13.59 -4.57
C ALA A 101 11.95 -12.71 -5.78
N MET A 102 11.24 -11.59 -5.59
CA MET A 102 10.92 -10.64 -6.66
C MET A 102 12.14 -9.85 -7.15
N LEU A 103 13.12 -9.59 -6.29
CA LEU A 103 14.35 -8.88 -6.66
C LEU A 103 15.27 -9.70 -7.58
N VAL A 104 15.10 -11.03 -7.61
CA VAL A 104 15.90 -11.94 -8.44
C VAL A 104 15.11 -12.57 -9.59
N ASP A 105 13.80 -12.32 -9.66
CA ASP A 105 12.89 -12.83 -10.68
C ASP A 105 11.88 -11.74 -11.11
N ASP A 106 12.27 -10.98 -12.13
CA ASP A 106 11.45 -9.92 -12.71
C ASP A 106 10.10 -10.45 -13.25
N GLN A 107 10.05 -11.70 -13.72
CA GLN A 107 8.81 -12.29 -14.21
C GLN A 107 7.84 -12.54 -13.06
N ARG A 108 8.34 -13.00 -11.91
CA ARG A 108 7.53 -13.12 -10.70
C ARG A 108 6.93 -11.78 -10.30
N PHE A 109 7.74 -10.72 -10.26
CA PHE A 109 7.25 -9.38 -9.94
C PHE A 109 6.16 -8.93 -10.92
N ALA A 110 6.42 -9.01 -12.23
CA ALA A 110 5.47 -8.59 -13.27
C ALA A 110 4.14 -9.35 -13.20
N GLN A 111 4.18 -10.68 -12.97
CA GLN A 111 2.99 -11.51 -12.83
C GLN A 111 2.16 -11.11 -11.60
N ARG A 112 2.82 -10.86 -10.47
CA ARG A 112 2.17 -10.43 -9.22
C ARG A 112 1.52 -9.06 -9.36
N ALA A 113 2.27 -8.09 -9.87
CA ALA A 113 1.79 -6.74 -10.11
C ALA A 113 0.59 -6.74 -11.07
N ARG A 114 0.68 -7.49 -12.18
CA ARG A 114 -0.41 -7.59 -13.15
C ARG A 114 -1.66 -8.21 -12.55
N ARG A 115 -1.52 -9.32 -11.83
CA ARG A 115 -2.65 -9.98 -11.15
C ARG A 115 -3.36 -9.02 -10.21
N GLN A 116 -2.60 -8.33 -9.34
CA GLN A 116 -3.19 -7.39 -8.37
C GLN A 116 -3.88 -6.22 -9.07
N PHE A 117 -3.29 -5.69 -10.14
CA PHE A 117 -3.89 -4.63 -10.93
C PHE A 117 -5.23 -5.09 -11.55
N ASP A 118 -5.25 -6.28 -12.19
CA ASP A 118 -6.47 -6.83 -12.78
C ASP A 118 -7.56 -7.11 -11.72
N ASP A 119 -7.15 -7.57 -10.53
CA ASP A 119 -8.05 -7.73 -9.37
C ASP A 119 -8.63 -6.40 -8.91
N PHE A 120 -7.81 -5.34 -8.82
CA PHE A 120 -8.25 -4.00 -8.42
C PHE A 120 -9.17 -3.35 -9.46
N GLU A 121 -8.84 -3.41 -10.76
CA GLU A 121 -9.67 -2.86 -11.84
C GLU A 121 -11.07 -3.49 -11.87
N ARG A 122 -11.16 -4.81 -11.66
CA ARG A 122 -12.45 -5.50 -11.57
C ARG A 122 -13.36 -4.89 -10.50
N ARG A 123 -12.81 -4.35 -9.42
CA ARG A 123 -13.58 -3.73 -8.33
C ARG A 123 -14.13 -2.37 -8.74
N LEU A 124 -13.34 -1.58 -9.46
CA LEU A 124 -13.77 -0.30 -10.00
C LEU A 124 -14.89 -0.49 -11.03
N SER A 125 -14.76 -1.49 -11.91
CA SER A 125 -15.79 -1.79 -12.93
C SER A 125 -17.12 -2.30 -12.35
N ARG A 126 -17.10 -2.90 -11.15
CA ARG A 126 -18.32 -3.36 -10.45
C ARG A 126 -19.06 -2.24 -9.72
N GLY A 127 -18.40 -1.11 -9.48
CA GLY A 127 -18.95 0.06 -8.80
C GLY A 127 -19.46 1.17 -9.72
N SER A 128 -19.44 0.98 -11.05
CA SER A 128 -19.81 2.03 -12.01
C SER A 128 -21.31 2.19 -12.26
N GLY A 129 -22.16 1.49 -11.51
CA GLY A 129 -23.59 1.78 -11.47
C GLY A 129 -23.82 3.06 -10.67
N PHE A 130 -24.61 3.99 -11.20
CA PHE A 130 -25.02 5.16 -10.43
C PHE A 130 -25.76 4.70 -9.17
N LEU A 131 -25.35 5.21 -8.01
CA LEU A 131 -26.04 4.91 -6.74
C LEU A 131 -27.50 5.41 -6.74
N PHE A 132 -27.78 6.37 -7.62
CA PHE A 132 -29.09 6.91 -7.90
C PHE A 132 -29.28 6.94 -9.41
N ASP A 133 -30.13 6.07 -9.94
CA ASP A 133 -30.62 6.21 -11.30
C ASP A 133 -31.64 7.35 -11.33
N PRO A 134 -31.48 8.39 -12.17
CA PRO A 134 -32.42 9.48 -12.26
C PRO A 134 -33.75 9.13 -12.95
N GLU A 135 -33.97 7.87 -13.35
CA GLU A 135 -35.18 7.42 -14.05
C GLU A 135 -36.34 6.95 -13.14
N GLU A 136 -36.19 7.00 -11.81
CA GLU A 136 -37.30 6.79 -10.86
C GLU A 136 -37.58 8.04 -10.01
N ALA A 137 -38.00 9.13 -10.67
CA ALA A 137 -38.56 10.33 -10.03
C ALA A 137 -39.92 10.71 -10.63
#